data_AF-A0A1H5P7I0-F1
#
_entry.id   AF-A0A1H5P7I0-F1
#
_cell.length_a   1.000
_cell.length_b   1.000
_cell.length_c   1.000
_cell.angle_alpha   90.00
_cell.angle_beta   90.00
_cell.angle_gamma   90.00
#
_symmetry.space_group_name_H-M   'P 1'
#
loop_
_entity.id
_entity.type
_entity.pdbx_description
1 polymer ?
#
loop_
_entity_poly.entity_id
_entity_poly.type
_entity_poly.pdbx_seq_one_letter_code
_entity_poly.pdbx_strand_id
1 'polypeptide(L)'
;MKKINKKVKYRRNQGRNEKREYKKGRRNKDYVDFFGFSNENNKKYGLLQHEERVISSKPFPLDHFLNLEGYKFVGPISKKIIIPEQFVLEKHHTSSFNTITHIRRAIMEYKGEVIHIDFSKCKDIDYSCIFLLLVVLVEYTDHLEKIDEGLKIRKARPDIMIAPSKNDEVNARLMAGYLIPEANVTQSFLKPFSSLNFIRGQKSRKSYVENMKGPAATTIRKYINENLLQHGFMLDELNASYLDGIISEVLNNAEDHSKFNTWYVSGNIFKSGAPEDSGEEEVSEVNLAFLNFGYSIYDGFEQNKNQNVETYESMNEMYEEVKKKMTTSLEFSKEEMFTLYALQEGVSRLNYTTEDRGTGTMKILKSFINLGDYVDEKRKLEPSFLIYSGNVFLKCDHKHRPSSYDGIDVLGLNEKNDLSELPSKSNLKKLDKSFPGTFLVAKIYLNKRHLQSKMES
;
A
#
# COMPACT_ATOMS: atom_id res chain seq x y z
N MET A 1 -57.32 40.18 76.73
CA MET A 1 -57.27 40.25 75.25
C MET A 1 -55.93 40.68 74.60
N LYS A 2 -54.88 41.13 75.32
CA LYS A 2 -53.60 41.59 74.69
C LYS A 2 -52.56 40.50 74.31
N LYS A 3 -52.69 39.25 74.77
CA LYS A 3 -51.72 38.17 74.50
C LYS A 3 -51.92 37.41 73.16
N ILE A 4 -53.13 37.43 72.59
CA ILE A 4 -53.45 36.68 71.35
C ILE A 4 -52.88 37.39 70.10
N ASN A 5 -52.75 38.71 70.14
CA ASN A 5 -52.33 39.50 68.98
C ASN A 5 -50.81 39.43 68.66
N LYS A 6 -49.95 39.12 69.65
CA LYS A 6 -48.51 38.94 69.44
C LYS A 6 -48.16 37.60 68.76
N LYS A 7 -48.88 36.51 69.08
CA LYS A 7 -48.65 35.17 68.51
C LYS A 7 -48.99 35.09 67.01
N VAL A 8 -50.07 35.77 66.59
CA VAL A 8 -50.48 35.82 65.17
C VAL A 8 -49.50 36.64 64.32
N LYS A 9 -49.00 37.77 64.85
CA LYS A 9 -48.01 38.61 64.16
C LYS A 9 -46.65 37.92 64.01
N TYR A 10 -46.24 37.15 65.03
CA TYR A 10 -45.01 36.36 65.00
C TYR A 10 -45.07 35.22 63.96
N ARG A 11 -46.17 34.45 63.92
CA ARG A 11 -46.38 33.39 62.91
C ARG A 11 -46.45 33.93 61.47
N ARG A 12 -47.07 35.11 61.26
CA ARG A 12 -47.08 35.78 59.94
C ARG A 12 -45.69 36.24 59.50
N ASN A 13 -44.84 36.70 60.42
CA ASN A 13 -43.47 37.09 60.10
C ASN A 13 -42.56 35.87 59.85
N GLN A 14 -42.74 34.77 60.59
CA GLN A 14 -42.03 33.52 60.33
C GLN A 14 -42.34 32.96 58.93
N GLY A 15 -43.61 32.85 58.56
CA GLY A 15 -43.99 32.38 57.22
C GLY A 15 -43.58 33.32 56.07
N ARG A 16 -43.37 34.62 56.35
CA ARG A 16 -42.80 35.57 55.37
C ARG A 16 -41.28 35.41 55.24
N ASN A 17 -40.58 35.12 56.33
CA ASN A 17 -39.15 34.85 56.31
C ASN A 17 -38.86 33.50 55.65
N GLU A 18 -39.62 32.44 55.95
CA GLU A 18 -39.49 31.13 55.29
C GLU A 18 -39.77 31.22 53.78
N LYS A 19 -40.79 31.99 53.35
CA LYS A 19 -41.02 32.24 51.92
C LYS A 19 -39.92 33.07 51.25
N ARG A 20 -39.25 33.97 51.99
CA ARG A 20 -38.10 34.74 51.48
C ARG A 20 -36.84 33.89 51.39
N GLU A 21 -36.58 33.06 52.39
CA GLU A 21 -35.51 32.06 52.41
C GLU A 21 -35.68 31.05 51.27
N TYR A 22 -36.89 30.50 51.09
CA TYR A 22 -37.20 29.59 49.98
C TYR A 22 -37.03 30.25 48.61
N LYS A 23 -37.47 31.49 48.44
CA LYS A 23 -37.25 32.25 47.18
C LYS A 23 -35.79 32.61 46.95
N LYS A 24 -35.01 32.89 48.01
CA LYS A 24 -33.56 33.12 47.93
C LYS A 24 -32.83 31.82 47.56
N GLY A 25 -33.16 30.70 48.19
CA GLY A 25 -32.59 29.38 47.87
C GLY A 25 -32.88 28.96 46.43
N ARG A 26 -34.10 29.20 45.94
CA ARG A 26 -34.48 28.91 44.55
C ARG A 26 -33.73 29.80 43.56
N ARG A 27 -33.64 31.11 43.81
CA ARG A 27 -32.83 32.03 42.98
C ARG A 27 -31.35 31.69 43.00
N ASN A 28 -30.79 31.25 44.13
CA ASN A 28 -29.39 30.86 44.22
C ASN A 28 -29.12 29.55 43.47
N LYS A 29 -30.07 28.60 43.52
CA LYS A 29 -30.02 27.36 42.75
C LYS A 29 -30.12 27.64 41.24
N ASP A 30 -31.08 28.46 40.83
CA ASP A 30 -31.22 28.88 39.43
C ASP A 30 -29.97 29.65 38.92
N TYR A 31 -29.32 30.44 39.79
CA TYR A 31 -28.08 31.17 39.46
C TYR A 31 -26.86 30.23 39.36
N VAL A 32 -26.71 29.28 40.28
CA VAL A 32 -25.64 28.26 40.26
C VAL A 32 -25.83 27.30 39.07
N ASP A 33 -27.06 26.90 38.79
CA ASP A 33 -27.38 26.02 37.65
C ASP A 33 -27.14 26.77 36.33
N PHE A 34 -27.57 28.03 36.19
CA PHE A 34 -27.38 28.83 34.97
C PHE A 34 -25.91 29.22 34.73
N PHE A 35 -25.19 29.70 35.75
CA PHE A 35 -23.76 30.01 35.62
C PHE A 35 -22.91 28.75 35.53
N GLY A 36 -23.26 27.66 36.21
CA GLY A 36 -22.60 26.35 36.07
C GLY A 36 -22.71 25.81 34.63
N PHE A 37 -23.93 25.83 34.07
CA PHE A 37 -24.16 25.44 32.66
C PHE A 37 -23.45 26.36 31.67
N SER A 38 -23.47 27.68 31.90
CA SER A 38 -22.77 28.65 31.05
C SER A 38 -21.25 28.42 31.06
N ASN A 39 -20.68 28.10 32.23
CA ASN A 39 -19.24 27.85 32.37
C ASN A 39 -18.82 26.52 31.74
N GLU A 40 -19.62 25.46 31.85
CA GLU A 40 -19.37 24.18 31.18
C GLU A 40 -19.51 24.27 29.66
N ASN A 41 -20.53 24.95 29.16
CA ASN A 41 -20.69 25.17 27.72
C ASN A 41 -19.57 26.04 27.14
N ASN A 42 -19.12 27.07 27.87
CA ASN A 42 -17.97 27.88 27.45
C ASN A 42 -16.66 27.07 27.48
N LYS A 43 -16.46 26.21 28.49
CA LYS A 43 -15.32 25.27 28.52
C LYS A 43 -15.36 24.30 27.34
N LYS A 44 -16.52 23.70 27.06
CA LYS A 44 -16.71 22.78 25.93
C LYS A 44 -16.47 23.48 24.60
N TYR A 45 -16.97 24.70 24.42
CA TYR A 45 -16.73 25.50 23.23
C TYR A 45 -15.24 25.84 23.05
N GLY A 46 -14.56 26.26 24.12
CA GLY A 46 -13.11 26.50 24.09
C GLY A 46 -12.29 25.25 23.77
N LEU A 47 -12.71 24.07 24.28
CA LEU A 47 -12.12 22.77 23.93
C LEU A 47 -12.34 22.43 22.45
N LEU A 48 -13.55 22.63 21.92
CA LEU A 48 -13.84 22.39 20.50
C LEU A 48 -13.00 23.29 19.59
N GLN A 49 -12.83 24.57 19.93
CA GLN A 49 -11.94 25.49 19.20
C GLN A 49 -10.46 25.10 19.32
N HIS A 50 -10.03 24.53 20.44
CA HIS A 50 -8.69 23.98 20.57
C HIS A 50 -8.51 22.75 19.68
N GLU A 51 -9.46 21.83 19.69
CA GLU A 51 -9.45 20.62 18.85
C GLU A 51 -9.47 20.94 17.36
N GLU A 52 -10.24 21.94 16.92
CA GLU A 52 -10.21 22.42 15.54
C GLU A 52 -8.81 22.92 15.14
N ARG A 53 -8.15 23.65 16.04
CA ARG A 53 -6.76 24.08 15.82
C ARG A 53 -5.79 22.90 15.77
N VAL A 54 -5.97 21.88 16.61
CA VAL A 54 -5.14 20.66 16.59
C VAL A 54 -5.30 19.94 15.24
N ILE A 55 -6.54 19.74 14.79
CA ILE A 55 -6.84 19.09 13.50
C ILE A 55 -6.25 19.89 12.34
N SER A 56 -6.36 21.22 12.36
CA SER A 56 -5.83 22.08 11.27
C SER A 56 -4.31 22.23 11.29
N SER A 57 -3.66 22.09 12.44
CA SER A 57 -2.21 22.34 12.60
C SER A 57 -1.34 21.12 12.30
N LYS A 58 -1.93 19.93 12.17
CA LYS A 58 -1.23 18.70 11.79
C LYS A 58 -1.52 18.36 10.32
N PRO A 59 -0.78 18.95 9.36
CA PRO A 59 -0.93 18.58 7.95
C PRO A 59 -0.55 17.12 7.75
N PHE A 60 -1.06 16.50 6.68
CA PHE A 60 -0.63 15.18 6.23
C PHE A 60 0.22 15.31 4.97
N PRO A 61 1.56 15.29 5.07
CA PRO A 61 2.44 15.51 3.92
C PRO A 61 2.22 14.50 2.79
N LEU A 62 1.92 13.24 3.13
CA LEU A 62 1.62 12.20 2.16
C LEU A 62 0.32 12.50 1.39
N ASP A 63 -0.79 12.81 2.06
CA ASP A 63 -2.04 13.17 1.36
C ASP A 63 -1.85 14.38 0.45
N HIS A 64 -1.13 15.40 0.93
CA HIS A 64 -0.81 16.58 0.14
C HIS A 64 -0.01 16.24 -1.12
N PHE A 65 1.06 15.46 -0.98
CA PHE A 65 1.86 14.98 -2.11
C PHE A 65 1.04 14.16 -3.11
N LEU A 66 0.30 13.16 -2.63
CA LEU A 66 -0.55 12.33 -3.49
C LEU A 66 -1.57 13.18 -4.26
N ASN A 67 -2.12 14.21 -3.63
CA ASN A 67 -2.95 15.17 -4.35
C ASN A 67 -2.13 15.87 -5.45
N LEU A 68 -0.97 16.45 -5.15
CA LEU A 68 -0.16 17.15 -6.16
C LEU A 68 0.23 16.28 -7.36
N GLU A 69 0.59 15.01 -7.14
CA GLU A 69 0.98 14.06 -8.19
C GLU A 69 -0.22 13.51 -9.00
N GLY A 70 -1.42 14.07 -8.85
CA GLY A 70 -2.59 13.65 -9.62
C GLY A 70 -3.23 12.34 -9.14
N TYR A 71 -2.80 11.80 -7.99
CA TYR A 71 -3.46 10.69 -7.27
C TYR A 71 -4.77 11.16 -6.60
N LYS A 72 -5.61 11.89 -7.34
CA LYS A 72 -6.85 12.51 -6.86
C LYS A 72 -8.06 11.73 -7.32
N PHE A 73 -9.02 11.60 -6.42
CA PHE A 73 -10.37 11.19 -6.77
C PHE A 73 -11.14 12.38 -7.34
N VAL A 74 -11.89 12.14 -8.43
CA VAL A 74 -12.77 13.13 -9.05
C VAL A 74 -14.18 12.56 -9.02
N GLY A 75 -15.03 13.12 -8.17
CA GLY A 75 -16.41 12.67 -8.00
C GLY A 75 -16.94 12.96 -6.60
N PRO A 76 -18.22 12.64 -6.35
CA PRO A 76 -18.82 12.77 -5.03
C PRO A 76 -18.16 11.79 -4.04
N ILE A 77 -17.68 12.31 -2.92
CA ILE A 77 -17.13 11.50 -1.83
C ILE A 77 -18.32 10.90 -1.04
N SER A 78 -18.22 9.62 -0.67
CA SER A 78 -19.29 8.88 0.02
C SER A 78 -18.70 8.09 1.17
N LYS A 79 -19.42 7.98 2.29
CA LYS A 79 -19.07 7.09 3.41
C LYS A 79 -19.26 5.62 3.05
N LYS A 80 -20.13 5.31 2.08
CA LYS A 80 -20.33 3.96 1.58
C LYS A 80 -19.70 3.84 0.20
N ILE A 81 -18.67 3.01 0.10
CA ILE A 81 -17.88 2.81 -1.11
C ILE A 81 -18.07 1.37 -1.55
N ILE A 82 -18.59 1.19 -2.77
CA ILE A 82 -18.80 -0.13 -3.35
C ILE A 82 -17.56 -0.48 -4.18
N ILE A 83 -16.92 -1.60 -3.86
CA ILE A 83 -15.79 -2.10 -4.62
C ILE A 83 -16.30 -2.66 -5.96
N PRO A 84 -15.61 -2.39 -7.09
CA PRO A 84 -16.00 -2.90 -8.40
C PRO A 84 -16.00 -4.43 -8.45
N GLU A 85 -16.73 -5.01 -9.42
CA GLU A 85 -16.76 -6.47 -9.61
C GLU A 85 -15.37 -7.05 -9.94
N GLN A 86 -14.51 -6.26 -10.57
CA GLN A 86 -13.13 -6.60 -10.89
C GLN A 86 -12.22 -5.55 -10.26
N PHE A 87 -11.67 -5.87 -9.09
CA PHE A 87 -10.76 -4.99 -8.36
C PHE A 87 -9.32 -5.47 -8.57
N VAL A 88 -8.89 -5.36 -9.83
CA VAL A 88 -7.60 -5.88 -10.32
C VAL A 88 -6.83 -4.71 -10.92
N LEU A 89 -5.64 -4.41 -10.39
CA LEU A 89 -4.84 -3.26 -10.83
C LEU A 89 -4.23 -3.49 -12.22
N GLU A 90 -3.81 -4.72 -12.54
CA GLU A 90 -3.20 -5.06 -13.84
C GLU A 90 -4.18 -4.82 -15.02
N LYS A 91 -5.42 -5.28 -14.87
CA LYS A 91 -6.41 -5.30 -15.97
C LYS A 91 -7.39 -4.13 -15.92
N HIS A 92 -7.70 -3.62 -14.73
CA HIS A 92 -8.70 -2.58 -14.50
C HIS A 92 -8.13 -1.38 -13.75
N HIS A 93 -6.91 -0.99 -14.11
CA HIS A 93 -6.15 0.07 -13.45
C HIS A 93 -6.98 1.30 -13.09
N THR A 94 -7.62 1.95 -14.07
CA THR A 94 -8.36 3.20 -13.86
C THR A 94 -9.48 3.05 -12.83
N SER A 95 -10.25 1.96 -12.88
CA SER A 95 -11.35 1.70 -11.94
C SER A 95 -10.83 1.37 -10.54
N SER A 96 -9.83 0.49 -10.44
CA SER A 96 -9.21 0.09 -9.19
C SER A 96 -8.53 1.27 -8.49
N PHE A 97 -7.77 2.06 -9.23
CA PHE A 97 -7.08 3.25 -8.75
C PHE A 97 -8.06 4.34 -8.29
N ASN A 98 -9.14 4.57 -9.06
CA ASN A 98 -10.22 5.46 -8.64
C ASN A 98 -10.84 5.02 -7.32
N THR A 99 -11.08 3.73 -7.14
CA THR A 99 -11.67 3.18 -5.91
C THR A 99 -10.75 3.44 -4.71
N ILE A 100 -9.44 3.20 -4.85
CA ILE A 100 -8.46 3.43 -3.77
C ILE A 100 -8.36 4.92 -3.45
N THR A 101 -8.32 5.80 -4.47
CA THR A 101 -8.30 7.25 -4.24
C THR A 101 -9.60 7.76 -3.61
N HIS A 102 -10.75 7.12 -3.89
CA HIS A 102 -12.03 7.43 -3.25
C HIS A 102 -12.00 7.09 -1.76
N ILE A 103 -11.51 5.90 -1.39
CA ILE A 103 -11.33 5.45 0.00
C ILE A 103 -10.43 6.41 0.77
N ARG A 104 -9.27 6.72 0.20
CA ARG A 104 -8.30 7.70 0.73
C ARG A 104 -8.97 9.04 1.05
N ARG A 105 -9.74 9.57 0.10
CA ARG A 105 -10.45 10.85 0.25
C ARG A 105 -11.58 10.77 1.26
N ALA A 106 -12.33 9.67 1.31
CA ALA A 106 -13.37 9.46 2.31
C ALA A 106 -12.80 9.44 3.74
N ILE A 107 -11.65 8.81 3.96
CA ILE A 107 -10.97 8.79 5.28
C ILE A 107 -10.63 10.20 5.75
N MET A 108 -10.14 11.06 4.84
CA MET A 108 -9.79 12.44 5.19
C MET A 108 -10.99 13.38 5.34
N GLU A 109 -12.08 13.12 4.62
CA GLU A 109 -13.31 13.93 4.65
C GLU A 109 -14.18 13.60 5.88
N TYR A 110 -14.34 12.30 6.16
CA TYR A 110 -15.26 11.78 7.17
C TYR A 110 -14.54 11.37 8.45
N LYS A 111 -13.67 12.27 8.96
CA LYS A 111 -12.91 12.08 10.18
C LYS A 111 -13.84 11.81 11.38
N GLY A 112 -13.52 10.77 12.15
CA GLY A 112 -14.27 10.36 13.34
C GLY A 112 -15.63 9.70 13.05
N GLU A 113 -15.94 9.42 11.79
CA GLU A 113 -17.18 8.79 11.39
C GLU A 113 -16.97 7.35 10.93
N VAL A 114 -18.06 6.65 10.62
CA VAL A 114 -18.01 5.28 10.09
C VAL A 114 -17.94 5.31 8.57
N ILE A 115 -16.96 4.60 8.00
CA ILE A 115 -16.79 4.42 6.56
C ILE A 115 -16.97 2.94 6.23
N HIS A 116 -17.87 2.66 5.28
CA HIS A 116 -18.17 1.32 4.81
C HIS A 116 -17.49 1.05 3.46
N ILE A 117 -16.63 0.03 3.41
CA ILE A 117 -16.00 -0.48 2.20
C ILE A 117 -16.65 -1.82 1.87
N ASP A 118 -17.42 -1.87 0.79
CA ASP A 118 -18.34 -2.97 0.49
C ASP A 118 -17.85 -3.84 -0.67
N PHE A 119 -17.33 -5.03 -0.36
CA PHE A 119 -16.88 -6.01 -1.34
C PHE A 119 -17.98 -6.97 -1.80
N SER A 120 -19.24 -6.81 -1.38
CA SER A 120 -20.33 -7.78 -1.66
C SER A 120 -20.58 -8.06 -3.15
N LYS A 121 -20.12 -7.18 -4.04
CA LYS A 121 -20.18 -7.34 -5.51
C LYS A 121 -18.84 -7.73 -6.15
N CYS A 122 -17.73 -7.68 -5.42
CA CYS A 122 -16.40 -7.97 -5.92
C CYS A 122 -16.27 -9.46 -6.24
N LYS A 123 -15.96 -9.81 -7.48
CA LYS A 123 -15.83 -11.19 -7.96
C LYS A 123 -14.38 -11.62 -8.15
N ASP A 124 -13.48 -10.66 -8.39
CA ASP A 124 -12.05 -10.90 -8.55
C ASP A 124 -11.24 -9.73 -7.96
N ILE A 125 -10.10 -10.06 -7.37
CA ILE A 125 -9.18 -9.12 -6.73
C ILE A 125 -7.75 -9.63 -6.87
N ASP A 126 -6.83 -8.74 -7.24
CA ASP A 126 -5.40 -9.06 -7.27
C ASP A 126 -4.68 -8.62 -6.00
N TYR A 127 -3.49 -9.18 -5.80
CA TYR A 127 -2.66 -8.84 -4.65
C TYR A 127 -2.23 -7.37 -4.66
N SER A 128 -2.04 -6.79 -5.85
CA SER A 128 -1.69 -5.38 -6.04
C SER A 128 -2.72 -4.45 -5.38
N CYS A 129 -4.01 -4.70 -5.60
CA CYS A 129 -5.10 -3.93 -5.00
C CYS A 129 -5.20 -4.11 -3.49
N ILE A 130 -5.01 -5.34 -2.98
CA ILE A 130 -5.04 -5.63 -1.54
C ILE A 130 -3.93 -4.87 -0.82
N PHE A 131 -2.71 -4.98 -1.32
CA PHE A 131 -1.56 -4.35 -0.71
C PHE A 131 -1.66 -2.82 -0.76
N LEU A 132 -2.07 -2.24 -1.89
CA LEU A 132 -2.23 -0.79 -1.99
C LEU A 132 -3.36 -0.26 -1.09
N LEU A 133 -4.47 -1.00 -0.96
CA LEU A 133 -5.53 -0.68 0.00
C LEU A 133 -5.00 -0.73 1.43
N LEU A 134 -4.23 -1.76 1.78
CA LEU A 134 -3.63 -1.90 3.11
C LEU A 134 -2.70 -0.74 3.45
N VAL A 135 -1.81 -0.34 2.52
CA VAL A 135 -0.94 0.84 2.67
C VAL A 135 -1.77 2.11 2.94
N VAL A 136 -2.83 2.34 2.16
CA VAL A 136 -3.70 3.51 2.32
C VAL A 136 -4.41 3.50 3.67
N LEU A 137 -4.98 2.35 4.06
CA LEU A 137 -5.68 2.24 5.35
C LEU A 137 -4.71 2.54 6.50
N VAL A 138 -3.56 1.87 6.54
CA VAL A 138 -2.56 2.04 7.61
C VAL A 138 -2.04 3.48 7.68
N GLU A 139 -1.55 4.05 6.58
CA GLU A 139 -0.97 5.40 6.61
C GLU A 139 -1.97 6.47 7.05
N TYR A 140 -3.21 6.36 6.58
CA TYR A 140 -4.22 7.36 6.88
C TYR A 140 -4.77 7.19 8.29
N THR A 141 -5.03 5.97 8.74
CA THR A 141 -5.48 5.76 10.13
C THR A 141 -4.39 6.09 11.14
N ASP A 142 -3.13 5.72 10.88
CA ASP A 142 -2.00 6.06 11.76
C ASP A 142 -1.82 7.57 11.90
N HIS A 143 -1.96 8.30 10.78
CA HIS A 143 -1.88 9.75 10.80
C HIS A 143 -3.00 10.35 11.66
N LEU A 144 -4.23 9.90 11.49
CA LEU A 144 -5.39 10.41 12.23
C LEU A 144 -5.38 9.99 13.71
N GLU A 145 -4.84 8.82 14.03
CA GLU A 145 -4.63 8.36 15.42
C GLU A 145 -3.65 9.26 16.17
N LYS A 146 -2.57 9.69 15.51
CA LYS A 146 -1.65 10.71 16.07
C LYS A 146 -2.33 12.07 16.27
N ILE A 147 -3.39 12.38 15.53
CA ILE A 147 -4.20 13.59 15.79
C ILE A 147 -5.05 13.35 17.05
N ASP A 148 -5.66 12.17 17.17
CA ASP A 148 -6.52 11.79 18.32
C ASP A 148 -5.84 11.91 19.66
N GLU A 149 -4.53 11.67 19.76
CA GLU A 149 -3.73 11.92 20.98
C GLU A 149 -3.87 13.36 21.53
N GLY A 150 -4.16 14.32 20.65
CA GLY A 150 -4.39 15.73 21.00
C GLY A 150 -5.86 16.12 21.17
N LEU A 151 -6.80 15.19 20.97
CA LEU A 151 -8.24 15.43 21.08
C LEU A 151 -8.78 14.85 22.40
N LYS A 152 -9.78 15.51 22.98
CA LYS A 152 -10.41 15.11 24.24
C LYS A 152 -11.89 14.76 24.10
N ILE A 153 -12.55 15.34 23.09
CA ILE A 153 -13.98 15.25 22.84
C ILE A 153 -14.23 14.59 21.49
N ARG A 154 -13.61 15.11 20.41
CA ARG A 154 -13.75 14.55 19.07
C ARG A 154 -12.80 13.37 18.86
N LYS A 155 -13.14 12.55 17.85
CA LYS A 155 -12.21 11.63 17.20
C LYS A 155 -12.00 12.08 15.76
N ALA A 156 -10.79 11.94 15.26
CA ALA A 156 -10.38 12.18 13.90
C ALA A 156 -10.25 10.85 13.13
N ARG A 157 -9.78 9.77 13.77
CA ARG A 157 -9.71 8.47 13.11
C ARG A 157 -11.12 7.92 12.86
N PRO A 158 -11.48 7.59 11.59
CA PRO A 158 -12.75 6.96 11.30
C PRO A 158 -12.76 5.46 11.68
N ASP A 159 -13.94 4.94 11.93
CA ASP A 159 -14.17 3.50 12.06
C ASP A 159 -14.37 2.91 10.66
N ILE A 160 -13.46 2.03 10.23
CA ILE A 160 -13.52 1.39 8.91
C ILE A 160 -14.24 0.05 9.03
N MET A 161 -15.38 -0.08 8.36
CA MET A 161 -16.15 -1.33 8.29
C MET A 161 -16.04 -1.94 6.90
N ILE A 162 -15.42 -3.11 6.81
CA ILE A 162 -15.26 -3.85 5.54
C ILE A 162 -16.34 -4.93 5.46
N ALA A 163 -17.22 -4.85 4.48
CA ALA A 163 -18.20 -5.90 4.20
C ALA A 163 -17.58 -6.93 3.23
N PRO A 164 -17.65 -8.23 3.54
CA PRO A 164 -17.05 -9.29 2.73
C PRO A 164 -17.72 -9.43 1.36
N SER A 165 -17.03 -10.10 0.45
CA SER A 165 -17.59 -10.55 -0.82
C SER A 165 -18.51 -11.76 -0.64
N LYS A 166 -19.35 -12.00 -1.64
CA LYS A 166 -20.05 -13.28 -1.84
C LYS A 166 -19.16 -14.37 -2.44
N ASN A 167 -17.97 -14.01 -2.94
CA ASN A 167 -16.97 -14.93 -3.45
C ASN A 167 -15.95 -15.25 -2.35
N ASP A 168 -15.87 -16.52 -1.95
CA ASP A 168 -14.94 -16.97 -0.91
C ASP A 168 -13.46 -16.81 -1.31
N GLU A 169 -13.11 -16.90 -2.59
CA GLU A 169 -11.73 -16.65 -3.02
C GLU A 169 -11.33 -15.19 -2.83
N VAL A 170 -12.27 -14.25 -3.06
CA VAL A 170 -12.05 -12.83 -2.77
C VAL A 170 -11.89 -12.65 -1.26
N ASN A 171 -12.74 -13.31 -0.46
CA ASN A 171 -12.63 -13.24 1.00
C ASN A 171 -11.31 -13.82 1.51
N ALA A 172 -10.84 -14.94 0.96
CA ALA A 172 -9.56 -15.53 1.30
C ALA A 172 -8.39 -14.57 1.04
N ARG A 173 -8.43 -13.86 -0.09
CA ARG A 173 -7.44 -12.84 -0.43
C ARG A 173 -7.52 -11.61 0.49
N LEU A 174 -8.72 -11.14 0.83
CA LEU A 174 -8.92 -10.06 1.81
C LEU A 174 -8.43 -10.45 3.21
N MET A 175 -8.70 -11.69 3.63
CA MET A 175 -8.21 -12.26 4.89
C MET A 175 -6.68 -12.30 4.91
N ALA A 176 -6.05 -12.72 3.82
CA ALA A 176 -4.59 -12.76 3.72
C ALA A 176 -3.93 -11.37 3.86
N GLY A 177 -4.64 -10.30 3.50
CA GLY A 177 -4.25 -8.91 3.75
C GLY A 177 -4.73 -8.33 5.09
N TYR A 178 -5.26 -9.16 6.00
CA TYR A 178 -5.80 -8.77 7.30
C TYR A 178 -6.95 -7.74 7.23
N LEU A 179 -7.68 -7.69 6.11
CA LEU A 179 -8.77 -6.74 5.89
C LEU A 179 -10.12 -7.24 6.45
N ILE A 180 -10.30 -8.55 6.55
CA ILE A 180 -11.48 -9.19 7.14
C ILE A 180 -11.06 -10.35 8.04
N PRO A 181 -11.87 -10.73 9.05
CA PRO A 181 -11.53 -11.85 9.92
C PRO A 181 -11.70 -13.20 9.21
N GLU A 182 -11.00 -14.21 9.72
CA GLU A 182 -11.01 -15.59 9.19
C GLU A 182 -12.41 -16.21 9.10
N ALA A 183 -13.32 -15.83 10.01
CA ALA A 183 -14.70 -16.32 10.04
C ALA A 183 -15.49 -16.00 8.77
N ASN A 184 -15.02 -15.08 7.93
CA ASN A 184 -15.63 -14.73 6.65
C ASN A 184 -15.17 -15.61 5.47
N VAL A 185 -14.26 -16.57 5.70
CA VAL A 185 -13.81 -17.54 4.70
C VAL A 185 -14.34 -18.92 5.08
N THR A 186 -15.37 -19.39 4.37
CA THR A 186 -16.08 -20.61 4.76
C THR A 186 -15.30 -21.89 4.41
N GLN A 187 -14.46 -21.83 3.37
CA GLN A 187 -13.73 -22.97 2.85
C GLN A 187 -12.27 -22.94 3.35
N SER A 188 -11.90 -23.92 4.18
CA SER A 188 -10.58 -23.96 4.82
C SER A 188 -9.42 -24.06 3.83
N PHE A 189 -9.61 -24.77 2.72
CA PHE A 189 -8.57 -24.95 1.69
C PHE A 189 -8.26 -23.66 0.92
N LEU A 190 -9.12 -22.65 0.98
CA LEU A 190 -8.87 -21.34 0.36
C LEU A 190 -8.03 -20.44 1.27
N LYS A 191 -7.91 -20.74 2.56
CA LYS A 191 -7.17 -19.88 3.49
C LYS A 191 -5.70 -19.79 3.08
N PRO A 192 -5.07 -18.61 3.24
CA PRO A 192 -3.65 -18.49 2.97
C PRO A 192 -2.87 -19.47 3.84
N PHE A 193 -1.90 -20.14 3.24
CA PHE A 193 -1.00 -21.04 3.96
C PHE A 193 -0.10 -20.25 4.91
N SER A 194 0.41 -19.11 4.45
CA SER A 194 1.22 -18.18 5.24
C SER A 194 1.08 -16.77 4.68
N SER A 195 1.22 -15.77 5.56
CA SER A 195 1.22 -14.36 5.20
C SER A 195 2.44 -13.68 5.82
N LEU A 196 3.13 -12.88 5.02
CA LEU A 196 4.11 -11.92 5.51
C LEU A 196 3.36 -10.68 6.00
N ASN A 197 3.43 -10.44 7.30
CA ASN A 197 2.85 -9.26 7.94
C ASN A 197 3.28 -7.97 7.24
N PHE A 198 2.42 -6.96 7.31
CA PHE A 198 2.74 -5.65 6.79
C PHE A 198 3.96 -5.06 7.51
N ILE A 199 5.01 -4.78 6.74
CA ILE A 199 6.23 -4.14 7.22
C ILE A 199 6.27 -2.73 6.65
N ARG A 200 6.30 -1.74 7.55
CA ARG A 200 6.62 -0.36 7.23
C ARG A 200 8.04 -0.07 7.69
N GLY A 201 8.89 0.42 6.80
CA GLY A 201 10.20 0.92 7.14
C GLY A 201 10.33 2.41 6.87
N GLN A 202 11.26 3.05 7.58
CA GLN A 202 11.61 4.45 7.38
C GLN A 202 13.11 4.68 7.63
N LYS A 203 13.77 5.46 6.78
CA LYS A 203 15.16 5.90 7.03
C LYS A 203 15.18 6.91 8.18
N SER A 204 15.62 6.49 9.36
CA SER A 204 15.88 7.39 10.49
C SER A 204 17.22 8.11 10.28
N ARG A 205 17.22 9.44 10.40
CA ARG A 205 18.47 10.23 10.39
C ARG A 205 19.23 10.18 11.73
N LYS A 206 18.64 9.60 12.80
CA LYS A 206 19.14 9.75 14.18
C LYS A 206 20.05 8.63 14.67
N SER A 207 20.01 7.42 14.10
CA SER A 207 21.02 6.39 14.39
C SER A 207 21.08 5.29 13.32
N TYR A 208 22.27 4.70 13.13
CA TYR A 208 22.48 3.51 12.30
C TYR A 208 21.82 2.25 12.89
N VAL A 209 21.44 2.31 14.17
CA VAL A 209 20.91 1.19 14.99
C VAL A 209 19.41 0.93 14.73
N GLU A 210 18.70 1.89 14.10
CA GLU A 210 17.27 1.77 13.74
C GLU A 210 17.05 1.36 12.27
N ASN A 211 18.07 0.81 11.60
CA ASN A 211 17.92 0.40 10.20
C ASN A 211 17.02 -0.85 10.08
N MET A 212 15.73 -0.63 9.81
CA MET A 212 14.73 -1.67 9.65
C MET A 212 14.97 -2.60 8.44
N LYS A 213 15.90 -2.25 7.53
CA LYS A 213 16.15 -3.03 6.30
C LYS A 213 16.72 -4.41 6.58
N GLY A 214 17.71 -4.52 7.46
CA GLY A 214 18.31 -5.82 7.82
C GLY A 214 17.29 -6.79 8.43
N PRO A 215 16.56 -6.38 9.50
CA PRO A 215 15.48 -7.16 10.07
C PRO A 215 14.36 -7.50 9.07
N ALA A 216 13.99 -6.55 8.19
CA ALA A 216 12.97 -6.79 7.18
C ALA A 216 13.44 -7.78 6.11
N ALA A 217 14.67 -7.66 5.59
CA ALA A 217 15.28 -8.60 4.67
C ALA A 217 15.29 -10.02 5.24
N THR A 218 15.73 -10.16 6.51
CA THR A 218 15.68 -11.45 7.22
C THR A 218 14.25 -11.99 7.33
N THR A 219 13.26 -11.15 7.59
CA THR A 219 11.85 -11.57 7.72
C THR A 219 11.27 -12.01 6.38
N ILE A 220 11.56 -11.27 5.31
CA ILE A 220 11.12 -11.59 3.94
C ILE A 220 11.78 -12.90 3.46
N ARG A 221 13.09 -13.08 3.72
CA ARG A 221 13.77 -14.34 3.42
C ARG A 221 13.15 -15.51 4.18
N LYS A 222 12.85 -15.36 5.47
CA LYS A 222 12.18 -16.42 6.25
C LYS A 222 10.85 -16.80 5.63
N TYR A 223 10.04 -15.81 5.26
CA TYR A 223 8.78 -16.03 4.54
C TYR A 223 8.95 -16.82 3.23
N ILE A 224 9.98 -16.51 2.43
CA ILE A 224 10.28 -17.27 1.20
C ILE A 224 10.75 -18.70 1.53
N ASN A 225 11.65 -18.85 2.50
CA ASN A 225 12.22 -20.14 2.87
C ASN A 225 11.19 -21.08 3.51
N GLU A 226 10.26 -20.56 4.32
CA GLU A 226 9.14 -21.31 4.89
C GLU A 226 8.28 -21.96 3.80
N ASN A 227 8.14 -21.30 2.64
CA ASN A 227 7.43 -21.83 1.49
C ASN A 227 8.23 -22.92 0.76
N LEU A 228 9.53 -22.68 0.54
CA LEU A 228 10.41 -23.68 -0.08
C LEU A 228 10.42 -24.98 0.73
N LEU A 229 10.42 -24.87 2.07
CA LEU A 229 10.39 -26.02 2.97
C LEU A 229 9.17 -26.91 2.78
N GLN A 230 8.04 -26.33 2.37
CA GLN A 230 6.82 -27.11 2.07
C GLN A 230 7.01 -28.02 0.86
N HIS A 231 7.84 -27.61 -0.09
CA HIS A 231 8.17 -28.40 -1.28
C HIS A 231 9.37 -29.32 -1.05
N GLY A 232 9.93 -29.34 0.16
CA GLY A 232 11.10 -30.15 0.53
C GLY A 232 12.44 -29.49 0.20
N PHE A 233 12.47 -28.18 -0.03
CA PHE A 233 13.67 -27.42 -0.34
C PHE A 233 14.00 -26.41 0.74
N MET A 234 15.27 -26.01 0.84
CA MET A 234 15.71 -24.95 1.75
C MET A 234 16.80 -24.13 1.06
N LEU A 235 16.83 -22.83 1.33
CA LEU A 235 17.97 -21.99 1.00
C LEU A 235 19.17 -22.42 1.85
N ASP A 236 20.30 -22.71 1.21
CA ASP A 236 21.58 -22.81 1.91
C ASP A 236 22.10 -21.43 2.35
N GLU A 237 23.20 -21.38 3.11
CA GLU A 237 23.75 -20.12 3.62
C GLU A 237 24.13 -19.13 2.51
N LEU A 238 24.63 -19.63 1.39
CA LEU A 238 25.05 -18.80 0.25
C LEU A 238 23.84 -18.16 -0.43
N ASN A 239 22.82 -18.94 -0.73
CA ASN A 239 21.57 -18.49 -1.36
C ASN A 239 20.75 -17.61 -0.40
N ALA A 240 20.78 -17.89 0.89
CA ALA A 240 20.18 -17.05 1.93
C ALA A 240 20.85 -15.66 2.00
N SER A 241 22.18 -15.61 1.93
CA SER A 241 22.93 -14.36 1.92
C SER A 241 22.71 -13.57 0.62
N TYR A 242 22.68 -14.26 -0.52
CA TYR A 242 22.37 -13.67 -1.83
C TYR A 242 20.98 -13.02 -1.84
N LEU A 243 19.96 -13.73 -1.33
CA LEU A 243 18.60 -13.21 -1.24
C LEU A 243 18.48 -12.02 -0.28
N ASP A 244 19.17 -12.03 0.86
CA ASP A 244 19.23 -10.87 1.77
C ASP A 244 19.82 -9.63 1.07
N GLY A 245 20.89 -9.82 0.28
CA GLY A 245 21.50 -8.76 -0.51
C GLY A 245 20.54 -8.17 -1.54
N ILE A 246 19.84 -9.03 -2.29
CA ILE A 246 18.81 -8.62 -3.25
C ILE A 246 17.68 -7.85 -2.59
N ILE A 247 17.12 -8.36 -1.50
CA ILE A 247 16.01 -7.69 -0.80
C ILE A 247 16.47 -6.34 -0.24
N SER A 248 17.67 -6.28 0.34
CA SER A 248 18.24 -5.04 0.86
C SER A 248 18.38 -3.98 -0.24
N GLU A 249 18.72 -4.39 -1.46
CA GLU A 249 18.81 -3.50 -2.61
C GLU A 249 17.42 -2.99 -3.07
N VAL A 250 16.37 -3.84 -3.04
CA VAL A 250 14.98 -3.37 -3.26
C VAL A 250 14.64 -2.27 -2.27
N LEU A 251 14.93 -2.51 -0.99
CA LEU A 251 14.58 -1.58 0.09
C LEU A 251 15.40 -0.29 0.01
N ASN A 252 16.67 -0.37 -0.39
CA ASN A 252 17.50 0.81 -0.65
C ASN A 252 16.90 1.65 -1.78
N ASN A 253 16.50 1.03 -2.89
CA ASN A 253 15.86 1.73 -4.00
C ASN A 253 14.53 2.35 -3.56
N ALA A 254 13.71 1.64 -2.79
CA ALA A 254 12.46 2.16 -2.25
C ALA A 254 12.70 3.38 -1.34
N GLU A 255 13.72 3.38 -0.49
CA GLU A 255 14.11 4.54 0.32
C GLU A 255 14.57 5.72 -0.53
N ASP A 256 15.47 5.46 -1.47
CA ASP A 256 16.13 6.49 -2.27
C ASP A 256 15.15 7.14 -3.27
N HIS A 257 14.12 6.43 -3.70
CA HIS A 257 13.03 6.97 -4.53
C HIS A 257 11.85 7.50 -3.69
N SER A 258 11.87 7.35 -2.37
CA SER A 258 10.81 7.83 -1.50
C SER A 258 11.00 9.30 -1.13
N LYS A 259 9.95 10.11 -1.33
CA LYS A 259 9.93 11.52 -0.84
C LYS A 259 9.83 11.61 0.69
N PHE A 260 9.37 10.55 1.34
CA PHE A 260 9.16 10.46 2.79
C PHE A 260 10.20 9.59 3.50
N ASN A 261 11.18 9.07 2.75
CA ASN A 261 12.08 7.99 3.16
C ASN A 261 11.37 6.75 3.77
N THR A 262 10.15 6.43 3.32
CA THR A 262 9.35 5.29 3.80
C THR A 262 9.17 4.27 2.70
N TRP A 263 9.09 3.00 3.09
CA TRP A 263 8.78 1.88 2.21
C TRP A 263 7.88 0.87 2.90
N TYR A 264 7.22 0.05 2.09
CA TYR A 264 6.23 -0.92 2.54
C TYR A 264 6.48 -2.27 1.89
N VAL A 265 6.30 -3.35 2.65
CA VAL A 265 6.36 -4.72 2.16
C VAL A 265 5.27 -5.58 2.78
N SER A 266 4.70 -6.50 2.00
CA SER A 266 3.87 -7.61 2.50
C SER A 266 3.84 -8.73 1.46
N GLY A 267 3.43 -9.93 1.86
CA GLY A 267 3.25 -11.08 0.98
C GLY A 267 2.19 -12.05 1.48
N ASN A 268 1.69 -12.92 0.60
CA ASN A 268 0.89 -14.08 0.99
C ASN A 268 1.16 -15.31 0.11
N ILE A 269 0.85 -16.48 0.67
CA ILE A 269 1.01 -17.77 0.00
C ILE A 269 -0.35 -18.47 -0.01
N PHE A 270 -0.79 -18.88 -1.19
CA PHE A 270 -1.94 -19.76 -1.37
C PHE A 270 -1.49 -21.11 -1.91
N LYS A 271 -2.19 -22.17 -1.54
CA LYS A 271 -1.98 -23.50 -2.11
C LYS A 271 -3.16 -23.89 -2.99
N SER A 272 -2.86 -24.58 -4.07
CA SER A 272 -3.85 -25.16 -4.98
C SER A 272 -3.37 -26.52 -5.49
N GLY A 273 -4.30 -27.35 -5.98
CA GLY A 273 -4.06 -28.76 -6.26
C GLY A 273 -4.56 -29.64 -5.12
N ALA A 274 -4.81 -30.91 -5.41
CA ALA A 274 -5.42 -31.86 -4.48
C ALA A 274 -4.38 -32.86 -3.93
N PRO A 275 -4.68 -33.54 -2.81
CA PRO A 275 -3.90 -34.68 -2.34
C PRO A 275 -3.76 -35.74 -3.46
N GLU A 276 -2.72 -36.58 -3.34
CA GLU A 276 -2.14 -37.46 -4.36
C GLU A 276 -3.12 -38.31 -5.22
N ASP A 277 -4.37 -38.46 -4.79
CA ASP A 277 -5.42 -39.24 -5.47
C ASP A 277 -6.15 -38.50 -6.62
N SER A 278 -5.98 -37.19 -6.80
CA SER A 278 -6.59 -36.42 -7.90
C SER A 278 -5.77 -36.39 -9.19
N GLY A 279 -4.49 -36.77 -9.11
CA GLY A 279 -3.51 -36.58 -10.19
C GLY A 279 -3.10 -35.12 -10.43
N GLU A 280 -3.63 -34.15 -9.67
CA GLU A 280 -3.22 -32.73 -9.75
C GLU A 280 -2.06 -32.45 -8.79
N GLU A 281 -0.98 -31.88 -9.30
CA GLU A 281 0.17 -31.52 -8.47
C GLU A 281 -0.12 -30.29 -7.59
N GLU A 282 0.34 -30.35 -6.33
CA GLU A 282 0.34 -29.21 -5.42
C GLU A 282 1.18 -28.07 -6.00
N VAL A 283 0.63 -26.85 -5.95
CA VAL A 283 1.29 -25.62 -6.36
C VAL A 283 1.06 -24.54 -5.31
N SER A 284 2.13 -23.87 -4.89
CA SER A 284 2.06 -22.66 -4.07
C SER A 284 2.08 -21.42 -4.97
N GLU A 285 1.03 -20.59 -4.92
CA GLU A 285 1.05 -19.21 -5.41
C GLU A 285 1.70 -18.32 -4.35
N VAL A 286 2.78 -17.62 -4.72
CA VAL A 286 3.54 -16.74 -3.82
C VAL A 286 3.42 -15.32 -4.32
N ASN A 287 2.87 -14.46 -3.47
CA ASN A 287 2.79 -13.03 -3.73
C ASN A 287 3.74 -12.28 -2.80
N LEU A 288 4.45 -11.29 -3.33
CA LEU A 288 5.31 -10.38 -2.57
C LEU A 288 5.28 -8.99 -3.22
N ALA A 289 5.08 -7.95 -2.42
CA ALA A 289 4.94 -6.59 -2.92
C ALA A 289 5.86 -5.63 -2.16
N PHE A 290 6.42 -4.65 -2.89
CA PHE A 290 7.21 -3.55 -2.37
C PHE A 290 6.68 -2.23 -2.90
N LEU A 291 6.53 -1.22 -2.04
CA LEU A 291 6.04 0.09 -2.46
C LEU A 291 6.78 1.21 -1.75
N ASN A 292 7.00 2.31 -2.48
CA ASN A 292 7.33 3.61 -1.94
C ASN A 292 6.51 4.71 -2.62
N PHE A 293 6.18 5.75 -1.86
CA PHE A 293 5.62 6.98 -2.40
C PHE A 293 6.72 8.02 -2.63
N GLY A 294 6.76 8.61 -3.82
CA GLY A 294 7.80 9.57 -4.17
C GLY A 294 7.99 9.67 -5.67
N TYR A 295 9.24 9.66 -6.10
CA TYR A 295 9.59 9.84 -7.50
C TYR A 295 9.35 8.56 -8.28
N SER A 296 8.82 8.69 -9.50
CA SER A 296 8.88 7.59 -10.45
C SER A 296 10.34 7.26 -10.79
N ILE A 297 10.58 6.07 -11.34
CA ILE A 297 11.88 5.69 -11.90
C ILE A 297 12.34 6.73 -12.92
N TYR A 298 11.46 7.13 -13.82
CA TYR A 298 11.73 8.16 -14.84
C TYR A 298 12.08 9.52 -14.24
N ASP A 299 11.27 10.03 -13.30
CA ASP A 299 11.56 11.31 -12.62
C ASP A 299 12.91 11.30 -11.92
N GLY A 300 13.29 10.15 -11.34
CA GLY A 300 14.58 9.94 -10.72
C GLY A 300 15.74 10.11 -11.70
N PHE A 301 15.60 9.69 -12.95
CA PHE A 301 16.62 9.91 -13.99
C PHE A 301 16.61 11.34 -14.51
N GLU A 302 15.44 11.92 -14.77
CA GLU A 302 15.31 13.30 -15.25
C GLU A 302 15.94 14.31 -14.27
N GLN A 303 15.74 14.14 -12.97
CA GLN A 303 16.33 15.01 -11.94
C GLN A 303 17.86 14.96 -11.90
N ASN A 304 18.46 13.83 -12.27
CA ASN A 304 19.91 13.61 -12.22
C ASN A 304 20.57 13.67 -13.60
N LYS A 305 19.82 14.02 -14.66
CA LYS A 305 20.31 14.06 -16.06
C LYS A 305 21.62 14.82 -16.22
N ASN A 306 21.73 16.01 -15.61
CA ASN A 306 22.92 16.86 -15.75
C ASN A 306 24.15 16.30 -15.04
N GLN A 307 23.96 15.39 -14.08
CA GLN A 307 25.04 14.70 -13.37
C GLN A 307 25.35 13.35 -14.00
N ASN A 308 24.39 12.75 -14.72
CA ASN A 308 24.48 11.43 -15.32
C ASN A 308 24.40 11.48 -16.85
N VAL A 309 25.17 12.38 -17.46
CA VAL A 309 25.07 12.75 -18.88
C VAL A 309 25.27 11.54 -19.79
N GLU A 310 26.35 10.78 -19.60
CA GLU A 310 26.69 9.63 -20.46
C GLU A 310 25.59 8.56 -20.49
N THR A 311 25.09 8.15 -19.31
CA THR A 311 24.00 7.16 -19.23
C THR A 311 22.73 7.71 -19.87
N TYR A 312 22.41 8.98 -19.61
CA TYR A 312 21.20 9.60 -20.16
C TYR A 312 21.27 9.74 -21.69
N GLU A 313 22.42 10.13 -22.24
CA GLU A 313 22.64 10.24 -23.69
C GLU A 313 22.54 8.86 -24.35
N SER A 314 23.17 7.83 -23.78
CA SER A 314 23.04 6.45 -24.27
C SER A 314 21.57 5.96 -24.29
N MET A 315 20.82 6.20 -23.21
CA MET A 315 19.38 5.89 -23.18
C MET A 315 18.59 6.67 -24.23
N ASN A 316 18.96 7.93 -24.47
CA ASN A 316 18.32 8.78 -25.45
C ASN A 316 18.62 8.34 -26.90
N GLU A 317 19.84 7.88 -27.18
CA GLU A 317 20.22 7.29 -28.46
C GLU A 317 19.41 6.02 -28.74
N MET A 318 19.36 5.09 -27.77
CA MET A 318 18.52 3.89 -27.87
C MET A 318 17.05 4.25 -28.11
N TYR A 319 16.52 5.26 -27.42
CA TYR A 319 15.16 5.74 -27.65
C TYR A 319 14.95 6.28 -29.07
N GLU A 320 15.84 7.14 -29.59
CA GLU A 320 15.70 7.70 -30.93
C GLU A 320 15.87 6.64 -32.03
N GLU A 321 16.62 5.56 -31.79
CA GLU A 321 16.68 4.41 -32.70
C GLU A 321 15.36 3.62 -32.73
N VAL A 322 14.85 3.23 -31.58
CA VAL A 322 13.59 2.48 -31.47
C VAL A 322 12.40 3.31 -31.97
N LYS A 323 12.41 4.62 -31.74
CA LYS A 323 11.39 5.55 -32.21
C LYS A 323 11.24 5.58 -33.74
N LYS A 324 12.32 5.33 -34.50
CA LYS A 324 12.25 5.20 -35.98
C LYS A 324 11.40 3.99 -36.42
N LYS A 325 11.21 3.00 -35.55
CA LYS A 325 10.41 1.80 -35.80
C LYS A 325 8.95 1.97 -35.37
N MET A 326 8.62 3.01 -34.58
CA MET A 326 7.27 3.24 -34.07
C MET A 326 6.30 3.59 -35.20
N THR A 327 5.04 3.22 -35.00
CA THR A 327 3.94 3.55 -35.91
C THR A 327 2.83 4.23 -35.12
N THR A 328 1.85 4.82 -35.81
CA THR A 328 0.67 5.40 -35.15
C THR A 328 -0.11 4.38 -34.31
N SER A 329 -0.02 3.09 -34.64
CA SER A 329 -0.65 2.00 -33.87
C SER A 329 0.25 1.40 -32.80
N LEU A 330 1.55 1.70 -32.80
CA LEU A 330 2.56 1.16 -31.89
C LEU A 330 3.57 2.25 -31.52
N GLU A 331 3.13 3.12 -30.60
CA GLU A 331 3.89 4.25 -30.06
C GLU A 331 4.14 4.03 -28.57
N PHE A 332 5.35 4.35 -28.13
CA PHE A 332 5.75 4.38 -26.72
C PHE A 332 6.33 5.76 -26.40
N SER A 333 5.92 6.31 -25.26
CA SER A 333 6.48 7.56 -24.77
C SER A 333 7.93 7.38 -24.30
N LYS A 334 8.65 8.50 -24.19
CA LYS A 334 9.99 8.53 -23.62
C LYS A 334 10.01 7.96 -22.19
N GLU A 335 9.01 8.29 -21.39
CA GLU A 335 8.87 7.80 -20.00
C GLU A 335 8.78 6.26 -19.94
N GLU A 336 7.98 5.65 -20.82
CA GLU A 336 7.85 4.19 -20.92
C GLU A 336 9.19 3.53 -21.27
N MET A 337 9.85 4.01 -22.32
CA MET A 337 11.12 3.43 -22.78
C MET A 337 12.26 3.66 -21.77
N PHE A 338 12.37 4.87 -21.19
CA PHE A 338 13.38 5.16 -20.18
C PHE A 338 13.18 4.33 -18.91
N THR A 339 11.93 4.05 -18.53
CA THR A 339 11.64 3.16 -17.40
C THR A 339 12.11 1.73 -17.69
N LEU A 340 11.92 1.21 -18.91
CA LEU A 340 12.47 -0.09 -19.32
C LEU A 340 14.00 -0.09 -19.32
N TYR A 341 14.63 0.95 -19.87
CA TYR A 341 16.08 1.07 -19.93
C TYR A 341 16.72 1.19 -18.54
N ALA A 342 16.02 1.83 -17.61
CA ALA A 342 16.44 1.93 -16.21
C ALA A 342 16.50 0.59 -15.47
N LEU A 343 15.93 -0.48 -16.04
CA LEU A 343 16.00 -1.83 -15.47
C LEU A 343 17.22 -2.62 -15.96
N GLN A 344 17.89 -2.17 -17.03
CA GLN A 344 19.01 -2.93 -17.62
C GLN A 344 20.21 -2.95 -16.68
N GLU A 345 20.99 -4.03 -16.75
CA GLU A 345 22.19 -4.15 -15.92
C GLU A 345 23.19 -3.03 -16.24
N GLY A 346 23.72 -2.40 -15.19
CA GLY A 346 24.67 -1.27 -15.30
C GLY A 346 24.00 0.09 -15.50
N VAL A 347 22.67 0.16 -15.58
CA VAL A 347 21.94 1.44 -15.69
C VAL A 347 21.47 1.90 -14.31
N SER A 348 22.04 3.01 -13.81
CA SER A 348 21.56 3.67 -12.59
C SER A 348 21.52 5.19 -12.74
N ARG A 349 20.56 5.82 -12.07
CA ARG A 349 20.48 7.29 -11.98
C ARG A 349 21.67 7.91 -11.24
N LEU A 350 22.40 7.11 -10.46
CA LEU A 350 23.53 7.51 -9.64
C LEU A 350 24.86 6.94 -10.17
N ASN A 351 24.95 6.55 -11.45
CA ASN A 351 26.19 6.03 -12.05
C ASN A 351 27.38 7.00 -11.89
N TYR A 352 27.13 8.31 -11.78
CA TYR A 352 28.15 9.32 -11.48
C TYR A 352 28.75 9.26 -10.05
N THR A 353 28.21 8.43 -9.15
CA THR A 353 28.64 8.35 -7.75
C THR A 353 29.55 7.16 -7.45
N THR A 354 29.34 6.01 -8.07
CA THR A 354 30.12 4.76 -7.90
C THR A 354 29.85 3.82 -9.07
N GLU A 355 30.88 3.12 -9.58
CA GLU A 355 30.79 2.20 -10.73
C GLU A 355 29.95 0.93 -10.45
N ASP A 356 29.78 0.51 -9.19
CA ASP A 356 29.09 -0.74 -8.82
C ASP A 356 27.53 -0.64 -8.79
N ARG A 357 26.94 0.45 -9.28
CA ARG A 357 25.49 0.71 -9.21
C ARG A 357 24.76 0.26 -10.49
N GLY A 358 23.47 -0.07 -10.37
CA GLY A 358 22.60 -0.39 -11.52
C GLY A 358 22.39 -1.88 -11.81
N THR A 359 22.71 -2.77 -10.87
CA THR A 359 22.47 -4.22 -11.04
C THR A 359 21.28 -4.74 -10.22
N GLY A 360 20.80 -3.95 -9.26
CA GLY A 360 19.82 -4.37 -8.25
C GLY A 360 18.50 -4.85 -8.84
N THR A 361 17.79 -3.98 -9.56
CA THR A 361 16.43 -4.28 -10.05
C THR A 361 16.41 -5.45 -11.03
N MET A 362 17.41 -5.57 -11.90
CA MET A 362 17.56 -6.71 -12.81
C MET A 362 17.77 -8.02 -12.04
N LYS A 363 18.68 -8.04 -11.06
CA LYS A 363 18.95 -9.21 -10.21
C LYS A 363 17.71 -9.64 -9.44
N ILE A 364 16.94 -8.68 -8.91
CA ILE A 364 15.65 -8.94 -8.24
C ILE A 364 14.70 -9.64 -9.21
N LEU A 365 14.47 -9.02 -10.37
CA LEU A 365 13.50 -9.50 -11.34
C LEU A 365 13.84 -10.91 -11.83
N LYS A 366 15.12 -11.13 -12.19
CA LYS A 366 15.64 -12.44 -12.60
C LYS A 366 15.49 -13.46 -11.47
N SER A 367 15.83 -13.11 -10.24
CA SER A 367 15.77 -14.04 -9.11
C SER A 367 14.35 -14.48 -8.77
N PHE A 368 13.40 -13.54 -8.70
CA PHE A 368 12.00 -13.87 -8.41
C PHE A 368 11.38 -14.71 -9.53
N ILE A 369 11.56 -14.31 -10.80
CA ILE A 369 11.04 -15.10 -11.91
C ILE A 369 11.68 -16.48 -11.94
N ASN A 370 13.01 -16.59 -11.81
CA ASN A 370 13.68 -17.89 -11.81
C ASN A 370 13.31 -18.76 -10.61
N LEU A 371 13.00 -18.20 -9.44
CA LEU A 371 12.63 -18.99 -8.27
C LEU A 371 11.31 -19.73 -8.46
N GLY A 372 10.34 -19.12 -9.13
CA GLY A 372 9.00 -19.70 -9.31
C GLY A 372 8.44 -19.53 -10.70
N ASP A 373 9.23 -19.92 -11.71
CA ASP A 373 8.87 -19.91 -13.13
C ASP A 373 7.99 -21.10 -13.56
N TYR A 374 7.34 -21.78 -12.61
CA TYR A 374 6.38 -22.84 -12.96
C TYR A 374 5.17 -22.25 -13.71
N VAL A 375 4.79 -22.89 -14.81
CA VAL A 375 3.67 -22.50 -15.67
C VAL A 375 2.69 -23.66 -15.82
N ASP A 376 1.41 -23.37 -15.68
CA ASP A 376 0.32 -24.30 -15.99
C ASP A 376 -0.78 -23.57 -16.76
N GLU A 377 -0.83 -23.77 -18.07
CA GLU A 377 -1.79 -23.11 -18.95
C GLU A 377 -3.24 -23.54 -18.67
N LYS A 378 -3.47 -24.79 -18.23
CA LYS A 378 -4.82 -25.31 -17.95
C LYS A 378 -5.41 -24.62 -16.72
N ARG A 379 -4.61 -24.48 -15.68
CA ARG A 379 -4.98 -23.77 -14.43
C ARG A 379 -4.77 -22.26 -14.51
N LYS A 380 -4.25 -21.73 -15.63
CA LYS A 380 -3.90 -20.32 -15.83
C LYS A 380 -2.92 -19.78 -14.78
N LEU A 381 -1.96 -20.63 -14.39
CA LEU A 381 -0.89 -20.28 -13.47
C LEU A 381 0.29 -19.76 -14.29
N GLU A 382 0.44 -18.44 -14.33
CA GLU A 382 1.51 -17.78 -15.06
C GLU A 382 2.24 -16.78 -14.14
N PRO A 383 3.54 -16.99 -13.88
CA PRO A 383 4.31 -16.11 -13.01
C PRO A 383 4.50 -14.75 -13.67
N SER A 384 4.51 -13.71 -12.86
CA SER A 384 4.67 -12.34 -13.32
C SER A 384 5.34 -11.45 -12.29
N PHE A 385 6.10 -10.48 -12.79
CA PHE A 385 6.64 -9.37 -12.01
C PHE A 385 6.09 -8.06 -12.59
N LEU A 386 5.33 -7.33 -11.78
CA LEU A 386 4.66 -6.09 -12.18
C LEU A 386 5.41 -4.89 -11.58
N ILE A 387 5.54 -3.83 -12.37
CA ILE A 387 6.13 -2.56 -11.96
C ILE A 387 5.16 -1.44 -12.36
N TYR A 388 4.73 -0.65 -11.38
CA TYR A 388 4.00 0.59 -11.58
C TYR A 388 4.88 1.76 -11.14
N SER A 389 5.14 2.70 -12.04
CA SER A 389 6.01 3.84 -11.75
C SER A 389 5.68 5.01 -12.68
N GLY A 390 5.20 6.12 -12.12
CA GLY A 390 4.74 7.24 -12.95
C GLY A 390 3.60 6.80 -13.86
N ASN A 391 3.63 7.22 -15.13
CA ASN A 391 2.66 6.79 -16.13
C ASN A 391 2.98 5.42 -16.74
N VAL A 392 3.87 4.62 -16.15
CA VAL A 392 4.32 3.35 -16.74
C VAL A 392 3.82 2.16 -15.95
N PHE A 393 3.26 1.21 -16.67
CA PHE A 393 3.08 -0.17 -16.24
C PHE A 393 3.99 -1.08 -17.06
N LEU A 394 4.77 -1.88 -16.36
CA LEU A 394 5.65 -2.89 -16.94
C LEU A 394 5.34 -4.25 -16.33
N LYS A 395 5.24 -5.27 -17.18
CA LYS A 395 5.03 -6.67 -16.80
C LYS A 395 6.13 -7.53 -17.40
N CYS A 396 6.86 -8.21 -16.55
CA CYS A 396 7.65 -9.38 -16.95
C CYS A 396 6.85 -10.64 -16.65
N ASP A 397 6.90 -11.60 -17.55
CA ASP A 397 6.23 -12.89 -17.44
C ASP A 397 7.18 -14.01 -17.87
N HIS A 398 6.72 -15.25 -17.94
CA HIS A 398 7.57 -16.37 -18.33
C HIS A 398 8.13 -16.28 -19.77
N LYS A 399 7.50 -15.49 -20.66
CA LYS A 399 7.94 -15.27 -22.06
C LYS A 399 8.82 -14.04 -22.18
N HIS A 400 8.51 -12.99 -21.45
CA HIS A 400 9.20 -11.70 -21.45
C HIS A 400 9.94 -11.53 -20.13
N ARG A 401 11.10 -12.18 -20.01
CA ARG A 401 11.94 -12.19 -18.81
C ARG A 401 13.41 -11.90 -19.15
N PRO A 402 14.22 -11.52 -18.14
CA PRO A 402 15.64 -11.28 -18.34
C PRO A 402 16.36 -12.50 -18.92
N SER A 403 17.30 -12.23 -19.81
CA SER A 403 18.23 -13.24 -20.34
C SER A 403 19.65 -12.67 -20.31
N SER A 404 20.63 -13.53 -20.09
CA SER A 404 22.04 -13.15 -20.07
C SER A 404 22.65 -13.27 -21.47
N TYR A 405 23.26 -12.20 -21.97
CA TYR A 405 24.07 -12.18 -23.19
C TYR A 405 25.48 -11.74 -22.82
N ASP A 406 26.49 -12.56 -23.12
CA ASP A 406 27.90 -12.30 -22.77
C ASP A 406 28.15 -11.89 -21.31
N GLY A 407 27.36 -12.45 -20.39
CA GLY A 407 27.45 -12.19 -18.95
C GLY A 407 26.68 -10.95 -18.46
N ILE A 408 25.95 -10.26 -19.35
CA ILE A 408 25.12 -9.08 -19.03
C ILE A 408 23.65 -9.45 -19.13
N ASP A 409 22.87 -9.16 -18.10
CA ASP A 409 21.43 -9.39 -18.10
C ASP A 409 20.67 -8.28 -18.84
N VAL A 410 19.83 -8.69 -19.80
CA VAL A 410 19.05 -7.81 -20.68
C VAL A 410 17.56 -8.17 -20.64
N LEU A 411 16.71 -7.15 -20.71
CA LEU A 411 15.25 -7.25 -20.75
C LEU A 411 14.68 -6.34 -21.86
N GLY A 412 14.29 -6.92 -23.00
CA GLY A 412 13.70 -6.21 -24.14
C GLY A 412 12.16 -6.17 -24.18
N LEU A 413 11.48 -7.02 -23.40
CA LEU A 413 10.01 -7.17 -23.40
C LEU A 413 9.38 -7.43 -24.77
N ASN A 414 10.12 -8.09 -25.66
CA ASN A 414 9.66 -8.58 -26.95
C ASN A 414 10.11 -10.03 -27.15
N GLU A 415 9.59 -10.69 -28.19
CA GLU A 415 9.86 -12.11 -28.45
C GLU A 415 11.36 -12.43 -28.62
N LYS A 416 12.16 -11.47 -29.10
CA LYS A 416 13.61 -11.63 -29.30
C LYS A 416 14.43 -11.27 -28.06
N ASN A 417 13.80 -10.71 -27.04
CA ASN A 417 14.44 -10.09 -25.88
C ASN A 417 15.56 -9.09 -26.25
N ASP A 418 15.30 -8.24 -27.25
CA ASP A 418 16.27 -7.31 -27.84
C ASP A 418 15.86 -5.86 -27.61
N LEU A 419 16.73 -5.04 -27.01
CA LEU A 419 16.47 -3.63 -26.72
C LEU A 419 16.35 -2.75 -27.97
N SER A 420 16.87 -3.21 -29.11
CA SER A 420 16.73 -2.50 -30.39
C SER A 420 15.34 -2.64 -31.00
N GLU A 421 14.52 -3.59 -30.53
CA GLU A 421 13.18 -3.86 -31.03
C GLU A 421 12.10 -3.24 -30.12
N LEU A 422 10.92 -3.03 -30.69
CA LEU A 422 9.79 -2.48 -29.93
C LEU A 422 9.29 -3.52 -28.91
N PRO A 423 9.04 -3.11 -27.65
CA PRO A 423 8.45 -3.98 -26.64
C PRO A 423 6.99 -4.33 -27.00
N SER A 424 6.48 -5.41 -26.41
CA SER A 424 5.08 -5.77 -26.53
C SER A 424 4.20 -4.81 -25.72
N LYS A 425 3.10 -4.34 -26.34
CA LYS A 425 2.07 -3.55 -25.66
C LYS A 425 1.40 -4.27 -24.51
N SER A 426 1.46 -5.61 -24.40
CA SER A 426 0.95 -6.30 -23.20
C SER A 426 1.86 -6.11 -21.99
N ASN A 427 3.16 -5.86 -22.24
CA ASN A 427 4.23 -5.90 -21.24
C ASN A 427 4.80 -4.53 -20.92
N LEU A 428 4.65 -3.53 -21.79
CA LEU A 428 4.93 -2.13 -21.52
C LEU A 428 3.72 -1.28 -21.95
N LYS A 429 3.15 -0.51 -21.02
CA LYS A 429 1.96 0.31 -21.27
C LYS A 429 2.03 1.63 -20.53
N LYS A 430 1.49 2.66 -21.17
CA LYS A 430 1.09 3.88 -20.51
C LYS A 430 -0.15 3.65 -19.64
N LEU A 431 -0.08 4.13 -18.41
CA LEU A 431 -1.19 4.20 -17.48
C LEU A 431 -2.02 5.47 -17.74
N ASP A 432 -3.34 5.34 -17.67
CA ASP A 432 -4.25 6.50 -17.72
C ASP A 432 -4.06 7.43 -16.52
N LYS A 433 -3.57 6.89 -15.39
CA LYS A 433 -3.30 7.62 -14.15
C LYS A 433 -1.91 7.30 -13.63
N SER A 434 -1.11 8.34 -13.42
CA SER A 434 0.25 8.20 -12.88
C SER A 434 0.25 7.58 -11.49
N PHE A 435 1.09 6.57 -11.26
CA PHE A 435 1.38 6.04 -9.94
C PHE A 435 2.46 6.89 -9.22
N PRO A 436 2.19 7.43 -8.02
CA PRO A 436 3.04 8.43 -7.35
C PRO A 436 4.19 7.79 -6.56
N GLY A 437 5.10 7.15 -7.27
CA GLY A 437 6.27 6.47 -6.70
C GLY A 437 6.63 5.22 -7.48
N THR A 438 7.03 4.16 -6.78
CA THR A 438 7.32 2.86 -7.40
C THR A 438 6.62 1.75 -6.63
N PHE A 439 5.99 0.84 -7.36
CA PHE A 439 5.27 -0.30 -6.81
C PHE A 439 5.64 -1.57 -7.59
N LEU A 440 6.29 -2.50 -6.90
CA LEU A 440 6.75 -3.78 -7.43
C LEU A 440 5.87 -4.90 -6.86
N VAL A 441 5.43 -5.83 -7.71
CA VAL A 441 4.63 -6.99 -7.29
C VAL A 441 5.15 -8.24 -7.99
N ALA A 442 5.68 -9.17 -7.21
CA ALA A 442 6.01 -10.51 -7.66
C ALA A 442 4.85 -11.46 -7.38
N LYS A 443 4.42 -12.18 -8.41
CA LYS A 443 3.52 -13.33 -8.33
C LYS A 443 4.22 -14.51 -8.97
N ILE A 444 4.62 -15.50 -8.19
CA ILE A 444 5.38 -16.66 -8.68
C ILE A 444 4.72 -17.96 -8.22
N TYR A 445 5.03 -19.07 -8.89
CA TYR A 445 4.46 -20.38 -8.55
C TYR A 445 5.56 -21.38 -8.25
N LEU A 446 5.43 -22.05 -7.11
CA LEU A 446 6.35 -23.11 -6.69
C LEU A 446 5.65 -24.45 -6.81
N ASN A 447 6.34 -25.38 -7.46
CA ASN A 447 5.92 -26.77 -7.63
C ASN A 447 7.14 -27.67 -7.39
N LYS A 448 6.95 -28.73 -6.61
CA LYS A 448 8.03 -29.63 -6.19
C LYS A 448 8.78 -30.28 -7.36
N ARG A 449 8.06 -30.84 -8.34
CA ARG A 449 8.69 -31.52 -9.48
C ARG A 449 9.46 -30.53 -10.35
N HIS A 450 8.89 -29.34 -10.56
CA HIS A 450 9.55 -28.26 -11.28
C HIS A 450 10.85 -27.84 -10.60
N LEU A 451 10.81 -27.56 -9.28
CA LEU A 451 11.99 -27.21 -8.51
C LEU A 451 13.06 -28.31 -8.52
N GLN A 452 12.67 -29.59 -8.46
CA GLN A 452 13.56 -30.74 -8.58
C GLN A 452 14.29 -30.73 -9.93
N SER A 453 13.57 -30.55 -11.03
CA SER A 453 14.17 -30.54 -12.37
C SER A 453 15.21 -29.43 -12.55
N LYS A 454 15.05 -28.29 -11.85
CA LYS A 454 15.99 -27.16 -11.89
C LYS A 454 17.26 -27.39 -11.08
N MET A 455 17.25 -28.31 -10.11
CA MET A 455 18.45 -28.68 -9.36
C MET A 455 19.28 -29.75 -10.08
N GLU A 456 18.66 -30.49 -10.99
CA GLU A 456 19.30 -31.55 -11.78
C GLU A 456 19.90 -31.03 -13.10
N SER A 457 19.46 -29.85 -13.56
CA SER A 457 19.99 -29.10 -14.71
C SER A 457 21.18 -28.23 -14.33
#